data_AF-A0A2W4MGG1-F1
#
_entry.id   AF-A0A2W4MGG1-F1
#
_cell.length_a   1.000
_cell.length_b   1.000
_cell.length_c   1.000
_cell.angle_alpha   90.00
_cell.angle_beta   90.00
_cell.angle_gamma   90.00
#
_symmetry.space_group_name_H-M   'P 1'
#
loop_
_entity.id
_entity.type
_entity.pdbx_description
1 polymer ?
#
loop_
_entity_poly.entity_id
_entity_poly.type
_entity_poly.pdbx_seq_one_letter_code
_entity_poly.pdbx_strand_id
1 'polypeptide(L)'
;MRPWGPGARGGPGNKGNNTAVPGVKVGHLTGPVAVTGCTVVVFPEPNVATGEVRGSAPGTREYALLQPGMAVQQVQAILLTGGSAFGLAAADGVVRELEKEGRGHPTALGPVPIVPAAVLYDLFPGDPAVRPGPEQGAAAYRNASADPVPMGRVGAGTGATAAKWRGFEHMVPGGLGSAVRRAGEATVGALVAVNAVGDVFSLSGEPLTGGPHEPGPPNMVPPSFGDNTTLVVIATDAAFGRADLGRLVVRAHDAMAACIRPVHTRWDGDVVFAVSCGPVEADLDAVAEAAFGATAAAIETAVRAARG
;
A
#
# COMPACT_ATOMS: atom_id res chain seq x y z
N MET A 1 19.86 7.75 19.06
CA MET A 1 18.49 7.40 18.61
C MET A 1 18.58 6.09 17.86
N ARG A 2 17.70 5.09 18.05
CA ARG A 2 17.79 3.83 17.28
C ARG A 2 17.45 4.14 15.81
N PRO A 3 18.19 3.59 14.83
CA PRO A 3 17.96 3.91 13.40
C PRO A 3 16.60 3.41 12.89
N TRP A 4 15.99 2.45 13.60
CA TRP A 4 14.70 1.85 13.29
C TRP A 4 13.84 1.73 14.55
N GLY A 5 12.53 1.86 14.37
CA GLY A 5 11.55 1.65 15.43
C GLY A 5 10.18 1.23 14.89
N PRO A 6 9.32 0.63 15.73
CA PRO A 6 7.92 0.43 15.36
C PRO A 6 7.24 1.80 15.15
N GLY A 7 6.26 1.86 14.24
CA GLY A 7 5.36 3.01 14.18
C GLY A 7 4.61 3.20 15.50
N ALA A 8 4.28 4.45 15.86
CA ALA A 8 3.47 4.72 17.05
C ALA A 8 2.11 4.02 16.92
N ARG A 9 1.76 3.09 17.82
CA ARG A 9 0.49 2.34 17.74
C ARG A 9 -0.69 3.28 17.92
N GLY A 10 -1.76 3.10 17.14
CA GLY A 10 -3.05 3.74 17.41
C GLY A 10 -3.64 3.22 18.73
N GLY A 11 -4.26 4.10 19.52
CA GLY A 11 -4.95 3.70 20.75
C GLY A 11 -6.18 2.81 20.47
N PRO A 12 -6.70 2.08 21.48
CA PRO A 12 -7.86 1.19 21.33
C PRO A 12 -9.15 1.99 21.13
N GLY A 13 -9.43 2.40 19.90
CA GLY A 13 -10.66 3.07 19.48
C GLY A 13 -11.41 2.26 18.40
N ASN A 14 -12.60 2.73 18.01
CA ASN A 14 -13.35 2.17 16.89
C ASN A 14 -12.45 2.13 15.64
N LYS A 15 -12.27 0.95 15.04
CA LYS A 15 -11.30 0.74 13.96
C LYS A 15 -11.79 1.41 12.68
N GLY A 16 -11.41 2.66 12.45
CA GLY A 16 -11.74 3.42 11.24
C GLY A 16 -10.83 3.13 10.03
N ASN A 17 -10.09 2.02 10.02
CA ASN A 17 -9.02 1.73 9.05
C ASN A 17 -8.95 0.23 8.67
N ASN A 18 -7.96 -0.17 7.87
CA ASN A 18 -7.88 -1.48 7.22
C ASN A 18 -8.00 -2.68 8.19
N THR A 19 -7.49 -2.57 9.42
CA THR A 19 -7.61 -3.64 10.45
C THR A 19 -9.03 -3.82 11.02
N ALA A 20 -10.00 -3.04 10.52
CA ALA A 20 -11.42 -3.27 10.72
C ALA A 20 -11.93 -4.50 9.95
N VAL A 21 -11.28 -4.89 8.84
CA VAL A 21 -11.58 -6.15 8.14
C VAL A 21 -11.16 -7.30 9.06
N PRO A 22 -12.08 -8.21 9.44
CA PRO A 22 -11.78 -9.28 10.40
C PRO A 22 -10.54 -10.09 10.03
N GLY A 23 -9.64 -10.27 10.99
CA GLY A 23 -8.41 -11.06 10.84
C GLY A 23 -7.24 -10.35 10.15
N VAL A 24 -7.45 -9.21 9.49
CA VAL A 24 -6.37 -8.44 8.87
C VAL A 24 -5.51 -7.76 9.94
N LYS A 25 -4.19 -7.88 9.79
CA LYS A 25 -3.20 -7.22 10.67
C LYS A 25 -2.26 -6.37 9.84
N VAL A 26 -1.79 -5.27 10.42
CA VAL A 26 -0.82 -4.36 9.77
C VAL A 26 0.34 -4.13 10.71
N GLY A 27 1.56 -4.23 10.19
CA GLY A 27 2.80 -4.01 10.91
C GLY A 27 3.73 -3.07 10.17
N HIS A 28 4.48 -2.25 10.92
CA HIS A 28 5.42 -1.30 10.35
C HIS A 28 6.81 -1.47 10.97
N LEU A 29 7.81 -1.13 10.16
CA LEU A 29 9.09 -0.70 10.68
C LEU A 29 9.48 0.63 10.02
N THR A 30 9.79 1.61 10.85
CA THR A 30 10.05 2.99 10.47
C THR A 30 11.50 3.34 10.76
N GLY A 31 12.22 3.87 9.77
CA GLY A 31 13.57 4.38 9.90
C GLY A 31 13.56 5.90 9.84
N PRO A 32 13.36 6.62 10.96
CA PRO A 32 13.19 8.08 10.94
C PRO A 32 14.47 8.84 10.58
N VAL A 33 15.65 8.22 10.76
CA VAL A 33 16.94 8.83 10.41
C VAL A 33 17.22 8.69 8.91
N ALA A 34 17.03 7.49 8.37
CA ALA A 34 17.17 7.22 6.94
C ALA A 34 15.98 7.70 6.11
N VAL A 35 14.90 8.13 6.78
CA VAL A 35 13.64 8.59 6.20
C VAL A 35 13.05 7.56 5.23
N THR A 36 12.98 6.30 5.66
CA THR A 36 12.41 5.19 4.89
C THR A 36 11.74 4.17 5.83
N GLY A 37 11.08 3.15 5.29
CA GLY A 37 10.45 2.09 6.08
C GLY A 37 9.71 1.06 5.24
N CYS A 38 9.12 0.10 5.92
CA CYS A 38 8.29 -0.92 5.30
C CYS A 38 7.03 -1.22 6.12
N THR A 39 6.00 -1.66 5.42
CA THR A 39 4.68 -1.98 5.95
C THR A 39 4.26 -3.36 5.45
N VAL A 40 3.88 -4.25 6.37
CA VAL A 40 3.39 -5.60 6.06
C VAL A 40 1.91 -5.67 6.41
N VAL A 41 1.08 -6.11 5.47
CA VAL A 41 -0.32 -6.46 5.70
C VAL A 41 -0.44 -7.97 5.72
N VAL A 42 -0.92 -8.54 6.82
CA VAL A 42 -1.06 -9.99 7.02
C VAL A 42 -2.54 -10.34 6.98
N PHE A 43 -2.89 -11.37 6.22
CA PHE A 43 -4.28 -11.76 5.98
C PHE A 43 -4.64 -13.04 6.73
N PRO A 44 -5.92 -13.19 7.15
CA PRO A 44 -6.42 -14.49 7.55
C PRO A 44 -6.54 -15.40 6.33
N GLU A 45 -6.52 -16.70 6.58
CA GLU A 45 -6.62 -17.76 5.56
C GLU A 45 -7.87 -18.62 5.86
N PRO A 46 -8.60 -19.10 4.84
CA PRO A 46 -8.32 -18.95 3.41
C PRO A 46 -8.61 -17.53 2.88
N ASN A 47 -7.92 -17.14 1.82
CA ASN A 47 -8.16 -15.88 1.10
C ASN A 47 -7.99 -16.05 -0.42
N VAL A 48 -8.37 -15.03 -1.17
CA VAL A 48 -8.12 -14.91 -2.61
C VAL A 48 -7.51 -13.53 -2.84
N ALA A 49 -6.42 -13.46 -3.60
CA ALA A 49 -5.74 -12.21 -3.89
C ALA A 49 -5.57 -11.98 -5.40
N THR A 50 -5.61 -10.72 -5.82
CA THR A 50 -5.29 -10.27 -7.18
C THR A 50 -4.57 -8.92 -7.14
N GLY A 51 -4.05 -8.45 -8.27
CA GLY A 51 -3.44 -7.14 -8.35
C GLY A 51 -3.23 -6.66 -9.78
N GLU A 52 -3.10 -5.34 -9.93
CA GLU A 52 -2.86 -4.67 -11.21
C GLU A 52 -1.78 -3.59 -11.04
N VAL A 53 -0.93 -3.49 -12.06
CA VAL A 53 0.08 -2.44 -12.20
C VAL A 53 -0.37 -1.52 -13.32
N ARG A 54 -0.45 -0.20 -13.05
CA ARG A 54 -0.74 0.82 -14.08
C ARG A 54 0.39 1.84 -14.27
N GLY A 55 1.26 2.01 -13.28
CA GLY A 55 2.47 2.80 -13.46
C GLY A 55 3.45 2.12 -14.44
N SER A 56 4.18 2.90 -15.24
CA SER A 56 5.18 2.36 -16.18
C SER A 56 6.56 2.08 -15.56
N ALA A 57 6.78 2.41 -14.29
CA ALA A 57 8.02 2.16 -13.56
C ALA A 57 7.80 1.29 -12.28
N PRO A 58 7.17 0.10 -12.39
CA PRO A 58 6.89 -0.73 -11.23
C PRO A 58 8.14 -1.43 -10.70
N GLY A 59 8.25 -1.54 -9.38
CA GLY A 59 9.14 -2.50 -8.73
C GLY A 59 8.32 -3.47 -7.91
N THR A 60 8.23 -4.73 -8.34
CA THR A 60 7.38 -5.75 -7.71
C THR A 60 8.08 -7.09 -7.52
N ARG A 61 7.58 -7.87 -6.55
CA ARG A 61 7.94 -9.28 -6.31
C ARG A 61 6.67 -10.11 -6.31
N GLU A 62 6.74 -11.31 -6.88
CA GLU A 62 5.65 -12.32 -6.91
C GLU A 62 4.34 -11.84 -7.57
N TYR A 63 4.37 -10.68 -8.26
CA TYR A 63 3.19 -10.11 -8.93
C TYR A 63 2.60 -11.02 -10.01
N ALA A 64 3.43 -11.81 -10.71
CA ALA A 64 2.96 -12.70 -11.76
C ALA A 64 1.90 -13.71 -11.27
N LEU A 65 1.98 -14.16 -10.00
CA LEU A 65 1.00 -15.06 -9.38
C LEU A 65 -0.37 -14.42 -9.18
N LEU A 66 -0.44 -13.09 -9.24
CA LEU A 66 -1.69 -12.33 -9.07
C LEU A 66 -2.50 -12.19 -10.35
N GLN A 67 -2.00 -12.72 -11.47
CA GLN A 67 -2.71 -12.65 -12.75
C GLN A 67 -3.85 -13.67 -12.84
N PRO A 68 -4.91 -13.38 -13.62
CA PRO A 68 -5.92 -14.37 -13.97
C PRO A 68 -5.31 -15.66 -14.53
N GLY A 69 -5.86 -16.81 -14.15
CA GLY A 69 -5.40 -18.13 -14.63
C GLY A 69 -4.21 -18.73 -13.86
N MET A 70 -3.64 -18.03 -12.88
CA MET A 70 -2.58 -18.60 -12.02
C MET A 70 -3.16 -19.55 -10.96
N ALA A 71 -2.44 -20.65 -10.69
CA ALA A 71 -2.90 -21.72 -9.79
C ALA A 71 -2.92 -21.32 -8.31
N VAL A 72 -1.95 -20.52 -7.87
CA VAL A 72 -1.87 -20.04 -6.49
C VAL A 72 -2.79 -18.82 -6.35
N GLN A 73 -3.78 -18.92 -5.47
CA GLN A 73 -4.76 -17.85 -5.23
C GLN A 73 -4.58 -17.14 -3.89
N GLN A 74 -3.91 -17.80 -2.94
CA GLN A 74 -3.73 -17.34 -1.57
C GLN A 74 -2.41 -16.60 -1.40
N VAL A 75 -2.44 -15.56 -0.56
CA VAL A 75 -1.24 -14.86 -0.10
C VAL A 75 -1.28 -14.78 1.43
N GLN A 76 -0.13 -14.92 2.07
CA GLN A 76 -0.05 -14.83 3.54
C GLN A 76 0.11 -13.37 3.99
N ALA A 77 0.85 -12.59 3.20
CA ALA A 77 1.09 -11.19 3.46
C ALA A 77 1.36 -10.42 2.16
N ILE A 78 1.14 -9.11 2.20
CA ILE A 78 1.62 -8.16 1.18
C ILE A 78 2.58 -7.17 1.84
N LEU A 79 3.71 -6.91 1.18
CA LEU A 79 4.72 -5.95 1.62
C LEU A 79 4.69 -4.69 0.75
N LEU A 80 4.54 -3.53 1.39
CA LEU A 80 4.82 -2.22 0.81
C LEU A 80 6.12 -1.68 1.42
N THR A 81 7.05 -1.20 0.61
CA THR A 81 8.36 -0.78 1.13
C THR A 81 8.97 0.40 0.39
N GLY A 82 9.69 1.24 1.12
CA GLY A 82 10.65 2.17 0.54
C GLY A 82 11.90 1.46 0.04
N GLY A 83 12.90 2.24 -0.39
CA GLY A 83 14.19 1.77 -0.87
C GLY A 83 14.23 1.48 -2.37
N SER A 84 13.17 1.78 -3.13
CA SER A 84 13.01 1.36 -4.52
C SER A 84 13.27 -0.16 -4.67
N ALA A 85 13.82 -0.62 -5.80
CA ALA A 85 14.04 -2.04 -6.08
C ALA A 85 14.86 -2.77 -4.99
N PHE A 86 15.77 -2.09 -4.29
CA PHE A 86 16.52 -2.67 -3.17
C PHE A 86 15.60 -3.13 -2.03
N GLY A 87 14.51 -2.40 -1.80
CA GLY A 87 13.53 -2.68 -0.76
C GLY A 87 12.83 -4.03 -0.93
N LEU A 88 12.78 -4.59 -2.15
CA LEU A 88 12.20 -5.92 -2.40
C LEU A 88 12.87 -7.02 -1.56
N ALA A 89 14.12 -6.83 -1.14
CA ALA A 89 14.82 -7.76 -0.25
C ALA A 89 14.15 -7.88 1.14
N ALA A 90 13.35 -6.90 1.57
CA ALA A 90 12.59 -7.00 2.81
C ALA A 90 11.55 -8.14 2.79
N ALA A 91 11.09 -8.57 1.61
CA ALA A 91 10.17 -9.71 1.50
C ALA A 91 10.78 -11.01 2.03
N ASP A 92 12.09 -11.23 1.87
CA ASP A 92 12.77 -12.44 2.36
C ASP A 92 12.65 -12.58 3.89
N GLY A 93 12.66 -11.45 4.59
CA GLY A 93 12.40 -11.41 6.03
C GLY A 93 11.02 -11.89 6.41
N VAL A 94 10.01 -11.45 5.66
CA VAL A 94 8.60 -11.84 5.87
C VAL A 94 8.41 -13.32 5.57
N VAL A 95 8.96 -13.80 4.45
CA VAL A 95 8.95 -15.23 4.06
C VAL A 95 9.56 -16.08 5.17
N ARG A 96 10.72 -15.69 5.70
CA ARG A 96 11.41 -16.43 6.78
C ARG A 96 10.58 -16.52 8.06
N GLU A 97 9.83 -15.48 8.42
CA GLU A 97 8.96 -15.54 9.61
C GLU A 97 7.72 -16.41 9.36
N LEU A 98 7.11 -16.32 8.18
CA LEU A 98 5.98 -17.18 7.79
C LEU A 98 6.36 -18.66 7.71
N GLU A 99 7.55 -18.97 7.18
CA GLU A 99 8.09 -20.33 7.12
C GLU A 99 8.25 -20.92 8.53
N LYS A 100 8.81 -20.16 9.48
CA LYS A 100 8.93 -20.59 10.89
C LYS A 100 7.57 -20.89 11.54
N GLU A 101 6.53 -20.18 11.12
CA GLU A 101 5.16 -20.37 11.58
C GLU A 101 4.42 -21.50 10.84
N GLY A 102 5.05 -22.12 9.83
CA GLY A 102 4.40 -23.14 9.00
C GLY A 102 3.24 -22.58 8.16
N ARG A 103 3.33 -21.31 7.75
CA ARG A 103 2.29 -20.64 6.96
C ARG A 103 2.73 -20.45 5.51
N GLY A 104 1.87 -20.84 4.57
CA GLY A 104 2.21 -20.79 3.15
C GLY A 104 1.29 -21.64 2.29
N HIS A 105 1.46 -21.54 0.98
CA HIS A 105 0.83 -22.43 0.01
C HIS A 105 1.24 -23.88 0.28
N PRO A 106 0.28 -24.81 0.50
CA PRO A 106 0.61 -26.21 0.83
C PRO A 106 1.34 -26.91 -0.32
N THR A 107 2.46 -27.58 -0.02
CA THR A 107 3.17 -28.47 -0.95
C THR A 107 3.51 -29.79 -0.27
N ALA A 108 3.95 -30.79 -1.05
CA ALA A 108 4.38 -32.08 -0.53
C ALA A 108 5.58 -32.00 0.45
N LEU A 109 6.35 -30.91 0.42
CA LEU A 109 7.55 -30.72 1.26
C LEU A 109 7.34 -29.69 2.38
N GLY A 110 6.11 -29.21 2.55
CA GLY A 110 5.76 -28.16 3.51
C GLY A 110 5.16 -26.92 2.85
N PRO A 111 4.67 -25.97 3.66
CA PRO A 111 4.07 -24.74 3.17
C PRO A 111 5.13 -23.79 2.58
N VAL A 112 4.85 -23.21 1.41
CA VAL A 112 5.69 -22.20 0.75
C VAL A 112 5.04 -20.82 0.91
N PRO A 113 5.60 -19.90 1.72
CA PRO A 113 5.03 -18.57 1.90
C PRO A 113 4.93 -17.79 0.58
N ILE A 114 3.78 -17.15 0.34
CA ILE A 114 3.55 -16.29 -0.82
C ILE A 114 3.42 -14.84 -0.33
N VAL A 115 4.37 -14.00 -0.72
CA VAL A 115 4.50 -12.61 -0.23
C VAL A 115 4.73 -11.65 -1.39
N PRO A 116 3.65 -11.26 -2.09
CA PRO A 116 3.74 -10.19 -3.07
C PRO A 116 4.24 -8.90 -2.43
N ALA A 117 5.12 -8.20 -3.13
CA ALA A 117 5.65 -6.93 -2.66
C ALA A 117 5.65 -5.88 -3.76
N ALA A 118 5.53 -4.62 -3.37
CA ALA A 118 5.75 -3.47 -4.23
C ALA A 118 6.53 -2.38 -3.51
N VAL A 119 7.28 -1.59 -4.28
CA VAL A 119 8.20 -0.58 -3.75
C VAL A 119 7.85 0.82 -4.20
N LEU A 120 8.24 1.79 -3.38
CA LEU A 120 8.28 3.19 -3.75
C LEU A 120 9.71 3.74 -3.63
N TYR A 121 10.01 4.78 -4.41
CA TYR A 121 11.29 5.46 -4.36
C TYR A 121 11.30 6.57 -3.32
N ASP A 122 12.05 6.36 -2.24
CA ASP A 122 12.27 7.32 -1.15
C ASP A 122 13.77 7.49 -0.83
N LEU A 123 14.64 7.32 -1.83
CA LEU A 123 16.09 7.44 -1.63
C LEU A 123 16.57 8.90 -1.47
N PHE A 124 15.74 9.87 -1.84
CA PHE A 124 16.10 11.29 -1.81
C PHE A 124 15.85 11.99 -0.46
N PRO A 125 14.73 11.74 0.27
CA PRO A 125 14.44 12.48 1.51
C PRO A 125 15.39 12.21 2.69
N GLY A 126 16.18 11.15 2.65
CA GLY A 126 17.08 10.73 3.73
C GLY A 126 18.39 10.13 3.22
N ASP A 127 18.93 9.13 3.95
CA ASP A 127 20.19 8.48 3.57
C ASP A 127 19.94 7.36 2.54
N PRO A 128 20.33 7.52 1.26
CA PRO A 128 20.08 6.54 0.21
C PRO A 128 20.82 5.22 0.42
N ALA A 129 21.84 5.17 1.31
CA ALA A 129 22.58 3.95 1.63
C ALA A 129 21.85 3.05 2.63
N VAL A 130 20.87 3.58 3.38
CA VAL A 130 20.11 2.85 4.39
C VAL A 130 18.70 2.58 3.88
N ARG A 131 18.41 1.32 3.59
CA ARG A 131 17.17 0.88 2.92
C ARG A 131 16.57 -0.33 3.65
N PRO A 132 15.25 -0.59 3.55
CA PRO A 132 14.66 -1.81 4.09
C PRO A 132 15.30 -3.06 3.46
N GLY A 133 15.69 -4.02 4.31
CA GLY A 133 16.17 -5.35 3.91
C GLY A 133 15.48 -6.45 4.71
N PRO A 134 15.98 -7.70 4.65
CA PRO A 134 15.32 -8.84 5.28
C PRO A 134 15.02 -8.64 6.77
N GLU A 135 15.93 -8.06 7.54
CA GLU A 135 15.68 -7.84 8.97
C GLU A 135 14.59 -6.79 9.24
N GLN A 136 14.48 -5.78 8.37
CA GLN A 136 13.43 -4.78 8.46
C GLN A 136 12.06 -5.39 8.16
N GLY A 137 11.96 -6.19 7.10
CA GLY A 137 10.72 -6.89 6.74
C GLY A 137 10.27 -7.89 7.80
N ALA A 138 11.21 -8.68 8.35
CA ALA A 138 10.92 -9.60 9.45
C ALA A 138 10.41 -8.87 10.71
N ALA A 139 11.00 -7.73 11.06
CA ALA A 139 10.53 -6.94 12.19
C ALA A 139 9.16 -6.28 11.93
N ALA A 140 8.90 -5.78 10.72
CA ALA A 140 7.60 -5.26 10.35
C ALA A 140 6.51 -6.33 10.43
N TYR A 141 6.79 -7.56 9.98
CA TYR A 141 5.90 -8.71 10.14
C TYR A 141 5.62 -9.02 11.62
N ARG A 142 6.65 -9.12 12.46
CA ARG A 142 6.48 -9.35 13.91
C ARG A 142 5.73 -8.23 14.62
N ASN A 143 5.79 -7.01 14.11
CA ASN A 143 5.04 -5.87 14.63
C ASN A 143 3.57 -5.85 14.18
N ALA A 144 3.15 -6.76 13.29
CA ALA A 144 1.78 -6.75 12.76
C ALA A 144 0.74 -7.03 13.85
N SER A 145 -0.20 -6.12 14.02
CA SER A 145 -1.31 -6.26 14.97
C SER A 145 -2.64 -5.89 14.32
N ALA A 146 -3.73 -6.22 15.03
CA ALA A 146 -5.08 -5.84 14.64
C ALA A 146 -5.49 -4.47 15.22
N ASP A 147 -4.56 -3.74 15.84
CA ASP A 147 -4.82 -2.41 16.39
C ASP A 147 -5.10 -1.39 15.28
N PRO A 148 -5.64 -0.20 15.58
CA PRO A 148 -5.77 0.85 14.58
C PRO A 148 -4.43 1.18 13.92
N VAL A 149 -4.43 1.17 12.59
CA VAL A 149 -3.25 1.41 11.75
C VAL A 149 -2.69 2.82 11.99
N PRO A 150 -1.40 2.94 12.36
CA PRO A 150 -0.69 4.22 12.36
C PRO A 150 -0.60 4.82 10.95
N MET A 151 -0.78 6.13 10.83
CA MET A 151 -0.80 6.84 9.54
C MET A 151 0.19 8.02 9.53
N GLY A 152 0.40 8.63 8.36
CA GLY A 152 1.39 9.68 8.14
C GLY A 152 2.77 9.11 7.80
N ARG A 153 3.83 9.64 8.43
CA ARG A 153 5.22 9.32 8.10
C ARG A 153 5.72 8.03 8.79
N VAL A 154 5.05 6.92 8.51
CA VAL A 154 5.27 5.61 9.15
C VAL A 154 5.39 4.49 8.12
N GLY A 155 6.24 3.50 8.41
CA GLY A 155 6.46 2.34 7.53
C GLY A 155 6.84 2.76 6.12
N ALA A 156 6.18 2.20 5.11
CA ALA A 156 6.39 2.60 3.71
C ALA A 156 6.12 4.10 3.45
N GLY A 157 5.30 4.76 4.28
CA GLY A 157 4.99 6.19 4.15
C GLY A 157 6.05 7.14 4.70
N THR A 158 7.11 6.64 5.37
CA THR A 158 8.07 7.49 6.09
C THR A 158 8.81 8.49 5.17
N GLY A 159 9.26 8.02 4.01
CA GLY A 159 9.91 8.84 2.97
C GLY A 159 9.03 9.15 1.77
N ALA A 160 7.74 8.83 1.84
CA ALA A 160 6.82 9.04 0.72
C ALA A 160 6.51 10.53 0.54
N THR A 161 6.53 11.00 -0.70
CA THR A 161 6.39 12.42 -1.08
C THR A 161 5.50 12.60 -2.32
N ALA A 162 4.88 13.77 -2.46
CA ALA A 162 3.94 14.10 -3.54
C ALA A 162 4.22 15.47 -4.19
N ALA A 163 3.46 15.81 -5.24
CA ALA A 163 3.48 17.10 -5.96
C ALA A 163 4.78 17.43 -6.73
N LYS A 164 5.49 16.39 -7.18
CA LYS A 164 6.82 16.51 -7.80
C LYS A 164 6.78 17.00 -9.25
N TRP A 165 5.67 16.82 -9.96
CA TRP A 165 5.54 17.21 -11.37
C TRP A 165 5.73 18.72 -11.63
N ARG A 166 5.54 19.55 -10.59
CA ARG A 166 5.71 21.01 -10.66
C ARG A 166 7.13 21.49 -10.38
N GLY A 167 8.01 20.60 -9.91
CA GLY A 167 9.35 20.95 -9.41
C GLY A 167 9.57 20.44 -7.98
N PHE A 168 10.82 20.12 -7.63
CA PHE A 168 11.18 19.55 -6.32
C PHE A 168 10.93 20.53 -5.16
N GLU A 169 11.00 21.83 -5.42
CA GLU A 169 10.67 22.90 -4.49
C GLU A 169 9.21 22.87 -4.02
N HIS A 170 8.33 22.19 -4.77
CA HIS A 170 6.92 22.02 -4.44
C HIS A 170 6.63 20.66 -3.78
N MET A 171 7.65 19.82 -3.61
CA MET A 171 7.49 18.51 -3.02
C MET A 171 7.03 18.61 -1.56
N VAL A 172 6.01 17.83 -1.21
CA VAL A 172 5.45 17.77 0.15
C VAL A 172 5.38 16.33 0.65
N PRO A 173 5.30 16.10 1.98
CA PRO A 173 5.07 14.76 2.53
C PRO A 173 3.77 14.13 1.99
N GLY A 174 3.85 12.88 1.55
CA GLY A 174 2.70 12.10 1.04
C GLY A 174 2.15 11.10 2.07
N GLY A 175 3.01 10.25 2.63
CA GLY A 175 2.69 9.40 3.79
C GLY A 175 1.94 8.09 3.51
N LEU A 176 1.58 7.41 4.61
CA LEU A 176 0.74 6.22 4.65
C LEU A 176 -0.65 6.58 5.20
N GLY A 177 -1.71 6.13 4.57
CA GLY A 177 -3.08 6.37 5.02
C GLY A 177 -3.93 5.12 4.91
N SER A 178 -5.00 5.08 5.70
CA SER A 178 -5.93 3.96 5.71
C SER A 178 -7.34 4.43 6.01
N ALA A 179 -8.31 3.76 5.40
CA ALA A 179 -9.72 4.02 5.66
C ALA A 179 -10.54 2.74 5.48
N VAL A 180 -11.74 2.76 6.04
CA VAL A 180 -12.72 1.67 5.90
C VAL A 180 -14.04 2.20 5.36
N ARG A 181 -14.74 1.37 4.59
CA ARG A 181 -16.13 1.55 4.17
C ARG A 181 -16.92 0.28 4.41
N ARG A 182 -18.23 0.42 4.58
CA ARG A 182 -19.18 -0.68 4.71
C ARG A 182 -19.98 -0.80 3.43
N ALA A 183 -20.23 -2.04 3.00
CA ALA A 183 -21.10 -2.38 1.89
C ALA A 183 -22.09 -3.44 2.39
N GLY A 184 -23.21 -2.97 2.97
CA GLY A 184 -24.10 -3.82 3.75
C GLY A 184 -23.37 -4.49 4.93
N GLU A 185 -23.35 -5.82 4.93
CA GLU A 185 -22.66 -6.62 5.94
C GLU A 185 -21.15 -6.76 5.70
N ALA A 186 -20.68 -6.45 4.48
CA ALA A 186 -19.26 -6.49 4.16
C ALA A 186 -18.51 -5.24 4.63
N THR A 187 -17.23 -5.44 4.95
CA THR A 187 -16.21 -4.44 5.25
C THR A 187 -15.23 -4.35 4.10
N VAL A 188 -14.87 -3.13 3.70
CA VAL A 188 -13.79 -2.87 2.76
C VAL A 188 -12.79 -1.92 3.38
N GLY A 189 -11.57 -2.39 3.58
CA GLY A 189 -10.43 -1.62 4.06
C GLY A 189 -9.48 -1.26 2.92
N ALA A 190 -8.97 -0.04 2.92
CA ALA A 190 -7.89 0.39 2.04
C ALA A 190 -6.69 0.86 2.88
N LEU A 191 -5.48 0.51 2.44
CA LEU A 191 -4.22 1.03 2.94
C LEU A 191 -3.43 1.56 1.75
N VAL A 192 -2.96 2.80 1.83
CA VAL A 192 -2.30 3.50 0.71
C VAL A 192 -1.01 4.14 1.16
N ALA A 193 0.09 3.91 0.44
CA ALA A 193 1.32 4.68 0.56
C ALA A 193 1.43 5.65 -0.63
N VAL A 194 1.43 6.95 -0.37
CA VAL A 194 1.36 8.01 -1.40
C VAL A 194 2.75 8.60 -1.63
N ASN A 195 3.44 8.12 -2.67
CA ASN A 195 4.70 8.69 -3.19
C ASN A 195 4.52 9.24 -4.62
N ALA A 196 3.38 9.90 -4.88
CA ALA A 196 2.93 10.26 -6.22
C ALA A 196 3.80 11.31 -6.92
N VAL A 197 3.83 11.28 -8.26
CA VAL A 197 4.35 12.40 -9.04
C VAL A 197 3.40 13.60 -8.97
N GLY A 198 2.10 13.33 -8.93
CA GLY A 198 1.03 14.32 -8.99
C GLY A 198 0.74 15.05 -7.69
N ASP A 199 -0.09 16.08 -7.82
CA ASP A 199 -0.76 16.71 -6.69
C ASP A 199 -1.91 15.84 -6.20
N VAL A 200 -2.21 15.94 -4.91
CA VAL A 200 -3.28 15.19 -4.25
C VAL A 200 -4.44 16.13 -3.91
N PHE A 201 -5.65 15.62 -4.12
CA PHE A 201 -6.92 16.28 -3.88
C PHE A 201 -7.80 15.37 -3.02
N SER A 202 -8.66 15.97 -2.19
CA SER A 202 -9.79 15.23 -1.62
C SER A 202 -10.74 14.80 -2.75
N LEU A 203 -11.65 13.86 -2.46
CA LEU A 203 -12.64 13.45 -3.44
C LEU A 203 -13.58 14.59 -3.87
N SER A 204 -13.81 15.58 -2.99
CA SER A 204 -14.59 16.79 -3.30
C SER A 204 -13.80 17.84 -4.10
N GLY A 205 -12.51 17.62 -4.33
CA GLY A 205 -11.64 18.51 -5.08
C GLY A 205 -10.87 19.52 -4.22
N GLU A 206 -10.82 19.39 -2.91
CA GLU A 206 -9.94 20.25 -2.09
C GLU A 206 -8.47 19.95 -2.46
N PRO A 207 -7.65 20.95 -2.84
CA PRO A 207 -6.23 20.74 -3.11
C PRO A 207 -5.47 20.49 -1.81
N LEU A 208 -4.96 19.27 -1.62
CA LEU A 208 -4.22 18.87 -0.42
C LEU A 208 -2.72 19.14 -0.54
N THR A 209 -2.21 19.33 -1.75
CA THR A 209 -0.79 19.64 -2.02
C THR A 209 -0.58 20.95 -2.78
N GLY A 210 -1.67 21.68 -3.05
CA GLY A 210 -1.64 23.07 -3.54
C GLY A 210 -1.47 23.27 -5.04
N GLY A 211 -1.45 22.21 -5.85
CA GLY A 211 -1.41 22.32 -7.30
C GLY A 211 -2.78 22.54 -7.97
N PRO A 212 -2.77 22.85 -9.29
CA PRO A 212 -3.98 23.03 -10.08
C PRO A 212 -4.72 21.70 -10.34
N HIS A 213 -6.05 21.78 -10.49
CA HIS A 213 -6.90 20.62 -10.78
C HIS A 213 -6.58 19.92 -12.11
N GLU A 214 -6.22 20.70 -13.12
CA GLU A 214 -5.77 20.21 -14.41
C GLU A 214 -4.25 20.38 -14.47
N PRO A 215 -3.48 19.29 -14.47
CA PRO A 215 -2.04 19.39 -14.51
C PRO A 215 -1.57 19.80 -15.92
N GLY A 216 -0.61 20.73 -15.95
CA GLY A 216 0.14 21.04 -17.17
C GLY A 216 1.20 19.96 -17.47
N PRO A 217 2.03 20.16 -18.50
CA PRO A 217 3.17 19.29 -18.73
C PRO A 217 4.10 19.28 -17.50
N PRO A 218 4.69 18.12 -17.14
CA PRO A 218 5.65 18.06 -16.03
C PRO A 218 6.84 18.98 -16.30
N ASN A 219 7.09 19.92 -15.40
CA ASN A 219 8.20 20.88 -15.48
C ASN A 219 9.41 20.38 -14.68
N MET A 220 9.71 19.09 -14.77
CA MET A 220 10.84 18.47 -14.06
C MET A 220 12.14 18.67 -14.86
N VAL A 221 13.06 19.51 -14.37
CA VAL A 221 14.35 19.78 -15.01
C VAL A 221 15.50 19.60 -14.01
N PRO A 222 16.56 18.79 -14.29
CA PRO A 222 16.70 17.90 -15.44
C PRO A 222 15.84 16.62 -15.34
N PRO A 223 15.58 15.93 -16.47
CA PRO A 223 14.77 14.71 -16.50
C PRO A 223 15.59 13.48 -16.07
N SER A 224 15.97 13.36 -14.79
CA SER A 224 16.35 12.08 -14.18
C SER A 224 16.17 12.18 -12.67
N PHE A 225 15.38 11.35 -11.98
CA PHE A 225 14.90 9.99 -12.24
C PHE A 225 13.39 9.85 -11.96
N GLY A 226 12.74 8.86 -12.60
CA GLY A 226 11.57 8.16 -12.03
C GLY A 226 11.97 7.50 -10.70
N ASP A 227 11.10 7.32 -9.72
CA ASP A 227 10.09 6.27 -9.72
C ASP A 227 9.08 6.65 -8.63
N ASN A 228 8.13 7.51 -8.98
CA ASN A 228 7.02 7.85 -8.12
C ASN A 228 6.09 6.65 -8.00
N THR A 229 5.31 6.56 -6.94
CA THR A 229 4.49 5.35 -6.74
C THR A 229 3.37 5.64 -5.76
N THR A 230 2.15 5.28 -6.11
CA THR A 230 1.11 5.09 -5.11
C THR A 230 0.79 3.60 -5.02
N LEU A 231 0.96 3.04 -3.82
CA LEU A 231 0.77 1.62 -3.54
C LEU A 231 -0.49 1.43 -2.72
N VAL A 232 -1.39 0.56 -3.17
CA VAL A 232 -2.68 0.32 -2.52
C VAL A 232 -2.83 -1.16 -2.15
N VAL A 233 -3.34 -1.42 -0.96
CA VAL A 233 -3.85 -2.74 -0.54
C VAL A 233 -5.30 -2.58 -0.13
N ILE A 234 -6.18 -3.28 -0.85
CA ILE A 234 -7.59 -3.44 -0.52
C ILE A 234 -7.76 -4.77 0.19
N ALA A 235 -8.48 -4.78 1.31
CA ALA A 235 -8.91 -6.00 1.98
C ALA A 235 -10.43 -5.98 2.17
N THR A 236 -11.08 -7.13 2.04
CA THR A 236 -12.51 -7.26 2.31
C THR A 236 -12.85 -8.63 2.90
N ASP A 237 -13.90 -8.67 3.72
CA ASP A 237 -14.52 -9.90 4.21
C ASP A 237 -15.62 -10.43 3.27
N ALA A 238 -15.90 -9.73 2.15
CA ALA A 238 -16.79 -10.21 1.10
C ALA A 238 -16.20 -11.45 0.42
N ALA A 239 -17.01 -12.50 0.20
CA ALA A 239 -16.61 -13.78 -0.37
C ALA A 239 -16.50 -13.70 -1.91
N PHE A 240 -15.35 -13.24 -2.41
CA PHE A 240 -15.13 -12.96 -3.82
C PHE A 240 -14.01 -13.79 -4.44
N GLY A 241 -14.22 -14.18 -5.69
CA GLY A 241 -13.19 -14.78 -6.53
C GLY A 241 -12.26 -13.72 -7.12
N ARG A 242 -11.20 -14.18 -7.81
CA ARG A 242 -10.19 -13.31 -8.44
C ARG A 242 -10.81 -12.34 -9.47
N ALA A 243 -11.83 -12.78 -10.21
CA ALA A 243 -12.51 -11.95 -11.22
C ALA A 243 -13.24 -10.76 -10.57
N ASP A 244 -13.99 -11.02 -9.50
CA ASP A 244 -14.73 -10.00 -8.74
C ASP A 244 -13.78 -9.01 -8.05
N LEU A 245 -12.70 -9.51 -7.44
CA LEU A 245 -11.64 -8.67 -6.89
C LEU A 245 -11.00 -7.75 -7.95
N GLY A 246 -10.95 -8.18 -9.22
CA GLY A 246 -10.52 -7.33 -10.33
C GLY A 246 -11.37 -6.07 -10.48
N ARG A 247 -12.67 -6.11 -10.14
CA ARG A 247 -13.53 -4.92 -10.13
C ARG A 247 -13.15 -3.94 -9.03
N LEU A 248 -12.79 -4.43 -7.84
CA LEU A 248 -12.31 -3.59 -6.74
C LEU A 248 -10.99 -2.91 -7.11
N VAL A 249 -10.09 -3.63 -7.80
CA VAL A 249 -8.83 -3.09 -8.31
C VAL A 249 -9.06 -1.94 -9.29
N VAL A 250 -9.97 -2.11 -10.25
CA VAL A 250 -10.39 -1.03 -11.17
C VAL A 250 -10.86 0.19 -10.38
N ARG A 251 -11.77 0.01 -9.42
CA ARG A 251 -12.33 1.10 -8.63
C ARG A 251 -11.30 1.81 -7.75
N ALA A 252 -10.30 1.11 -7.22
CA ALA A 252 -9.21 1.76 -6.50
C ALA A 252 -8.31 2.59 -7.42
N HIS A 253 -8.00 2.10 -8.62
CA HIS A 253 -7.29 2.90 -9.62
C HIS A 253 -8.10 4.14 -10.06
N ASP A 254 -9.42 4.03 -10.17
CA ASP A 254 -10.29 5.18 -10.45
C ASP A 254 -10.24 6.21 -9.30
N ALA A 255 -10.21 5.75 -8.05
CA ALA A 255 -10.05 6.63 -6.88
C ALA A 255 -8.69 7.34 -6.89
N MET A 256 -7.62 6.64 -7.31
CA MET A 256 -6.31 7.26 -7.51
C MET A 256 -6.40 8.37 -8.56
N ALA A 257 -7.03 8.13 -9.72
CA ALA A 257 -7.20 9.15 -10.76
C ALA A 257 -8.09 10.33 -10.32
N ALA A 258 -9.10 10.07 -9.48
CA ALA A 258 -9.94 11.12 -8.93
C ALA A 258 -9.17 12.03 -7.95
N CYS A 259 -8.28 11.44 -7.14
CA CYS A 259 -7.57 12.12 -6.06
C CYS A 259 -6.13 12.54 -6.39
N ILE A 260 -5.49 12.03 -7.44
CA ILE A 260 -4.07 12.27 -7.75
C ILE A 260 -3.94 12.70 -9.20
N ARG A 261 -3.32 13.87 -9.43
CA ARG A 261 -3.26 14.50 -10.75
C ARG A 261 -1.87 15.13 -11.02
N PRO A 262 -1.12 14.65 -12.03
CA PRO A 262 -1.36 13.43 -12.81
C PRO A 262 -1.06 12.15 -12.00
N VAL A 263 -1.57 11.01 -12.44
CA VAL A 263 -1.29 9.66 -11.89
C VAL A 263 -1.14 8.66 -13.04
N HIS A 264 -0.61 7.46 -12.79
CA HIS A 264 -0.37 6.44 -13.81
C HIS A 264 0.53 6.92 -14.94
N THR A 265 1.43 7.83 -14.62
CA THR A 265 2.34 8.40 -15.59
C THR A 265 3.47 7.41 -15.91
N ARG A 266 4.30 7.74 -16.91
CA ARG A 266 5.50 6.95 -17.20
C ARG A 266 6.54 6.96 -16.06
N TRP A 267 6.38 7.86 -15.09
CA TRP A 267 7.25 8.01 -13.93
C TRP A 267 6.65 7.39 -12.67
N ASP A 268 5.42 6.88 -12.74
CA ASP A 268 4.80 6.20 -11.61
C ASP A 268 4.99 4.68 -11.72
N GLY A 269 5.08 4.00 -10.58
CA GLY A 269 5.06 2.55 -10.43
C GLY A 269 3.77 2.06 -9.77
N ASP A 270 2.66 2.76 -9.97
CA ASP A 270 1.39 2.54 -9.27
C ASP A 270 0.91 1.08 -9.33
N VAL A 271 0.61 0.52 -8.14
CA VAL A 271 0.14 -0.86 -7.95
C VAL A 271 -1.03 -0.89 -6.99
N VAL A 272 -2.06 -1.65 -7.35
CA VAL A 272 -3.15 -2.02 -6.43
C VAL A 272 -3.15 -3.53 -6.23
N PHE A 273 -3.18 -3.95 -4.97
CA PHE A 273 -3.49 -5.31 -4.56
C PHE A 273 -4.90 -5.36 -3.95
N ALA A 274 -5.64 -6.44 -4.19
CA ALA A 274 -6.93 -6.68 -3.54
C ALA A 274 -7.01 -8.11 -3.00
N VAL A 275 -7.49 -8.24 -1.77
CA VAL A 275 -7.61 -9.53 -1.06
C VAL A 275 -9.03 -9.68 -0.48
N SER A 276 -9.70 -10.78 -0.83
CA SER A 276 -10.92 -11.25 -0.17
C SER A 276 -10.52 -12.30 0.87
N CYS A 277 -10.92 -12.11 2.13
CA CYS A 277 -10.47 -12.94 3.24
C CYS A 277 -11.58 -13.23 4.27
N GLY A 278 -12.84 -13.25 3.81
CA GLY A 278 -13.98 -13.56 4.66
C GLY A 278 -15.14 -14.22 3.89
N PRO A 279 -16.17 -14.68 4.61
CA PRO A 279 -17.26 -15.46 4.04
C PRO A 279 -18.51 -14.63 3.74
N VAL A 280 -18.47 -13.29 3.81
CA VAL A 280 -19.68 -12.46 3.73
C VAL A 280 -20.20 -12.43 2.29
N GLU A 281 -21.43 -12.86 2.08
CA GLU A 281 -22.10 -12.66 0.79
C GLU A 281 -22.47 -11.17 0.64
N ALA A 282 -22.05 -10.56 -0.45
CA ALA A 282 -22.27 -9.13 -0.70
C ALA A 282 -22.41 -8.85 -2.18
N ASP A 283 -23.14 -7.77 -2.49
CA ASP A 283 -23.25 -7.25 -3.85
C ASP A 283 -21.91 -6.71 -4.35
N LEU A 284 -21.49 -7.14 -5.53
CA LEU A 284 -20.19 -6.78 -6.11
C LEU A 284 -20.06 -5.28 -6.34
N ASP A 285 -21.08 -4.64 -6.89
CA ASP A 285 -21.03 -3.21 -7.21
C ASP A 285 -20.98 -2.35 -5.95
N ALA A 286 -21.74 -2.72 -4.91
CA ALA A 286 -21.68 -2.06 -3.61
C ALA A 286 -20.28 -2.17 -2.96
N VAL A 287 -19.65 -3.35 -3.01
CA VAL A 287 -18.29 -3.56 -2.47
C VAL A 287 -17.24 -2.83 -3.32
N ALA A 288 -17.41 -2.79 -4.64
CA ALA A 288 -16.52 -2.06 -5.55
C ALA A 288 -16.58 -0.54 -5.32
N GLU A 289 -17.76 0.03 -5.09
CA GLU A 289 -17.91 1.45 -4.71
C GLU A 289 -17.36 1.74 -3.30
N ALA A 290 -17.52 0.81 -2.37
CA ALA A 290 -16.87 0.91 -1.07
C ALA A 290 -15.33 0.91 -1.20
N ALA A 291 -14.75 0.14 -2.14
CA ALA A 291 -13.32 0.15 -2.43
C ALA A 291 -12.85 1.50 -3.02
N PHE A 292 -13.63 2.09 -3.93
CA PHE A 292 -13.38 3.46 -4.42
C PHE A 292 -13.34 4.46 -3.26
N GLY A 293 -14.40 4.49 -2.45
CA GLY A 293 -14.54 5.43 -1.34
C GLY A 293 -13.50 5.23 -0.22
N ALA A 294 -13.13 3.98 0.08
CA ALA A 294 -12.08 3.67 1.04
C ALA A 294 -10.71 4.11 0.52
N THR A 295 -10.42 3.88 -0.75
CA THR A 295 -9.13 4.26 -1.36
C THR A 295 -8.98 5.78 -1.40
N ALA A 296 -10.00 6.52 -1.85
CA ALA A 296 -9.97 7.98 -1.87
C ALA A 296 -9.75 8.57 -0.47
N ALA A 297 -10.45 8.07 0.54
CA ALA A 297 -10.28 8.51 1.92
C ALA A 297 -8.91 8.14 2.51
N ALA A 298 -8.35 6.98 2.16
CA ALA A 298 -7.01 6.58 2.57
C ALA A 298 -5.93 7.48 1.95
N ILE A 299 -6.07 7.88 0.67
CA ILE A 299 -5.18 8.86 0.02
C ILE A 299 -5.21 10.20 0.77
N GLU A 300 -6.41 10.73 1.04
CA GLU A 300 -6.56 11.99 1.77
C GLU A 300 -5.95 11.91 3.18
N THR A 301 -6.21 10.81 3.90
CA THR A 301 -5.70 10.60 5.26
C THR A 301 -4.18 10.50 5.28
N ALA A 302 -3.57 9.88 4.27
CA ALA A 302 -2.12 9.79 4.15
C ALA A 302 -1.47 11.19 4.16
N VAL A 303 -1.95 12.07 3.27
CA VAL A 303 -1.38 13.42 3.10
C VAL A 303 -1.67 14.31 4.30
N ARG A 304 -2.89 14.28 4.85
CA ARG A 304 -3.21 15.08 6.04
C ARG A 304 -2.40 14.65 7.25
N ALA A 305 -2.30 13.34 7.51
CA ALA A 305 -1.53 12.81 8.65
C ALA A 305 -0.01 12.96 8.49
N ALA A 306 0.52 13.07 7.27
CA ALA A 306 1.94 13.30 7.04
C ALA A 306 2.36 14.77 7.25
N ARG A 307 1.40 15.70 7.26
CA ARG A 307 1.62 17.14 7.33
C ARG A 307 1.19 17.77 8.66
N GLY A 308 0.36 17.08 9.44
CA GLY A 308 0.04 17.44 10.83
C GLY A 308 1.09 16.93 11.80
#